data_AF-A0A952EV73-F1
#
_entry.id   AF-A0A952EV73-F1
#
_cell.length_a   1.000
_cell.length_b   1.000
_cell.length_c   1.000
_cell.angle_alpha   90.00
_cell.angle_beta   90.00
_cell.angle_gamma   90.00
#
_symmetry.space_group_name_H-M   'P 1'
#
loop_
_entity.id
_entity.type
_entity.pdbx_description
1 polymer ?
#
loop_
_entity_poly.entity_id
_entity_poly.type
_entity_poly.pdbx_seq_one_letter_code
_entity_poly.pdbx_strand_id
1 'polypeptide(L)'
;GEHRRSAAMRSAIHEALQQGVIALKGTEAPGVVRGGVALVGGGPGDPELITVRGRRLLANADVVVADRLAPPELLAELPPQVEVIDAAKIPYGRAMAQDAINDVLIDRAKAGKFVVRLKGGDPFVFARGYEELLACADAGIPVTVVPGVTSAIAVPALAGVPVTHRAITHEFVVVSGHIAPGHPESLVNWNALAAMSGTIVLLMAVERIELFTKVLLEGGRPADTPVLVVQQGTTSAQRTLRATLADAPERIREEGIRPPAIIVIGSVAAFGG
;
A
#
# COMPACT_ATOMS: atom_id res chain seq x y z
N GLY A 1 -4.83 -25.60 36.48
CA GLY A 1 -4.71 -24.16 36.83
C GLY A 1 -3.45 -23.52 36.27
N GLU A 2 -2.29 -24.16 36.43
CA GLU A 2 -0.98 -23.55 36.13
C GLU A 2 -0.55 -23.64 34.66
N HIS A 3 -0.86 -24.73 33.95
CA HIS A 3 -0.49 -24.86 32.53
C HIS A 3 -1.16 -23.81 31.62
N ARG A 4 -2.43 -23.46 31.89
CA ARG A 4 -3.14 -22.40 31.15
C ARG A 4 -2.58 -21.00 31.45
N ARG A 5 -2.18 -20.73 32.70
CA ARG A 5 -1.52 -19.47 33.09
C ARG A 5 -0.12 -19.36 32.48
N SER A 6 0.65 -20.44 32.43
CA SER A 6 1.97 -20.49 31.77
C SER A 6 1.87 -20.30 30.24
N ALA A 7 0.83 -20.84 29.60
CA ALA A 7 0.58 -20.62 28.19
C ALA A 7 0.18 -19.16 27.90
N ALA A 8 -0.74 -18.60 28.68
CA ALA A 8 -1.16 -17.20 28.55
C ALA A 8 0.00 -16.22 28.78
N MET A 9 0.85 -16.47 29.78
CA MET A 9 2.06 -15.67 30.04
C MET A 9 3.05 -15.76 28.87
N ARG A 10 3.28 -16.97 28.32
CA ARG A 10 4.13 -17.14 27.14
C ARG A 10 3.57 -16.43 25.93
N SER A 11 2.26 -16.49 25.69
CA SER A 11 1.60 -15.75 24.62
C SER A 11 1.77 -14.25 24.81
N ALA A 12 1.53 -13.71 26.00
CA ALA A 12 1.69 -12.29 26.30
C ALA A 12 3.14 -11.81 26.14
N ILE A 13 4.13 -12.60 26.59
CA ILE A 13 5.55 -12.30 26.40
C ILE A 13 5.90 -12.35 24.91
N HIS A 14 5.41 -13.34 24.18
CA HIS A 14 5.66 -13.49 22.75
C HIS A 14 5.02 -12.35 21.95
N GLU A 15 3.82 -11.93 22.31
CA GLU A 15 3.09 -10.79 21.73
C GLU A 15 3.82 -9.48 22.03
N ALA A 16 4.26 -9.27 23.27
CA ALA A 16 5.08 -8.11 23.64
C ALA A 16 6.44 -8.08 22.91
N LEU A 17 7.07 -9.25 22.67
CA LEU A 17 8.28 -9.35 21.85
C LEU A 17 8.00 -9.08 20.36
N GLN A 18 6.86 -9.55 19.84
CA GLN A 18 6.46 -9.33 18.46
C GLN A 18 6.08 -7.87 18.17
N GLN A 19 5.43 -7.21 19.13
CA GLN A 19 5.07 -5.79 19.09
C GLN A 19 6.27 -4.88 19.41
N GLY A 20 7.40 -5.44 19.85
CA GLY A 20 8.59 -4.65 20.22
C GLY A 20 8.47 -3.92 21.57
N VAL A 21 7.44 -4.22 22.36
CA VAL A 21 7.20 -3.65 23.70
C VAL A 21 8.26 -4.12 24.71
N ILE A 22 8.82 -5.31 24.51
CA ILE A 22 9.92 -5.86 25.32
C ILE A 22 11.06 -6.25 24.39
N ALA A 23 12.29 -5.84 24.71
CA ALA A 23 13.50 -6.30 24.03
C ALA A 23 14.30 -7.21 24.96
N LEU A 24 14.70 -8.40 24.48
CA LEU A 24 15.69 -9.21 25.17
C LEU A 24 17.06 -8.52 25.00
N LYS A 25 17.67 -8.12 26.12
CA LYS A 25 19.01 -7.52 26.10
C LYS A 25 20.01 -8.49 25.44
N GLY A 26 20.63 -8.05 24.35
CA GLY A 26 21.80 -8.70 23.75
C GLY A 26 21.55 -9.54 22.48
N THR A 27 20.31 -9.67 22.01
CA THR A 27 20.01 -10.36 20.74
C THR A 27 19.30 -9.41 19.77
N GLU A 28 19.88 -9.17 18.60
CA GLU A 28 19.19 -8.44 17.53
C GLU A 28 17.91 -9.18 17.14
N ALA A 29 16.81 -8.44 16.97
CA ALA A 29 15.52 -9.05 16.64
C ALA A 29 15.62 -9.79 15.29
N PRO A 30 14.94 -10.94 15.11
CA PRO A 30 15.04 -11.72 13.88
C PRO A 30 14.67 -10.90 12.64
N GLY A 31 15.61 -10.82 11.69
CA GLY A 31 15.46 -10.06 10.44
C GLY A 31 15.96 -8.62 10.48
N VAL A 32 16.51 -8.16 11.61
CA VAL A 32 17.32 -6.94 11.67
C VAL A 32 18.69 -7.26 11.09
N VAL A 33 19.18 -6.42 10.18
CA VAL A 33 20.52 -6.53 9.58
C VAL A 33 21.18 -5.17 9.68
N ARG A 34 22.23 -5.05 10.50
CA ARG A 34 23.01 -3.80 10.57
C ARG A 34 23.62 -3.48 9.21
N GLY A 35 23.54 -2.22 8.83
CA GLY A 35 23.88 -1.75 7.49
C GLY A 35 23.00 -2.34 6.38
N GLY A 36 21.80 -2.81 6.72
CA GLY A 36 20.81 -3.31 5.78
C GLY A 36 19.55 -2.44 5.70
N VAL A 37 18.76 -2.69 4.65
CA VAL A 37 17.49 -2.00 4.40
C VAL A 37 16.34 -3.01 4.49
N ALA A 38 15.27 -2.65 5.20
CA ALA A 38 14.02 -3.37 5.18
C ALA A 38 12.94 -2.56 4.43
N LEU A 39 12.47 -3.07 3.29
CA LEU A 39 11.31 -2.54 2.59
C LEU A 39 10.04 -3.10 3.25
N VAL A 40 9.32 -2.26 3.99
CA VAL A 40 8.17 -2.71 4.80
C VAL A 40 6.88 -2.11 4.27
N GLY A 41 5.93 -2.97 3.93
CA GLY A 41 4.55 -2.56 3.66
C GLY A 41 3.80 -2.21 4.94
N GLY A 42 3.39 -0.94 5.06
CA GLY A 42 2.66 -0.40 6.20
C GLY A 42 1.16 -0.69 6.18
N GLY A 43 0.62 -1.22 5.07
CA GLY A 43 -0.83 -1.39 4.92
C GLY A 43 -1.52 -0.14 4.37
N PRO A 44 -2.86 -0.19 4.17
CA PRO A 44 -3.59 0.81 3.40
C PRO A 44 -3.93 2.11 4.15
N GLY A 45 -3.67 2.19 5.45
CA GLY A 45 -3.99 3.35 6.28
C GLY A 45 -4.08 2.98 7.76
N ASP A 46 -4.97 2.06 8.12
CA ASP A 46 -5.09 1.55 9.49
C ASP A 46 -3.76 0.95 9.98
N PRO A 47 -3.16 1.47 11.08
CA PRO A 47 -1.89 0.97 11.60
C PRO A 47 -1.96 -0.49 12.04
N GLU A 48 -3.14 -1.04 12.35
CA GLU A 48 -3.30 -2.46 12.72
C GLU A 48 -3.17 -3.41 11.51
N LEU A 49 -3.24 -2.89 10.28
CA LEU A 49 -3.05 -3.67 9.06
C LEU A 49 -1.58 -3.84 8.65
N ILE A 50 -0.63 -3.27 9.41
CA ILE A 50 0.77 -3.66 9.29
C ILE A 50 0.96 -5.12 9.69
N THR A 51 1.83 -5.85 9.00
CA THR A 51 2.15 -7.23 9.40
C THR A 51 2.94 -7.26 10.70
N VAL A 52 2.84 -8.37 11.45
CA VAL A 52 3.65 -8.60 12.66
C VAL A 52 5.15 -8.44 12.39
N ARG A 53 5.63 -8.92 11.23
CA ARG A 53 7.03 -8.76 10.82
C ARG A 53 7.35 -7.28 10.55
N GLY A 54 6.44 -6.55 9.92
CA GLY A 54 6.60 -5.12 9.64
C GLY A 54 6.73 -4.31 10.92
N ARG A 55 5.81 -4.50 11.89
CA ARG A 55 5.84 -3.85 13.20
C ARG A 55 7.15 -4.13 13.93
N ARG A 56 7.59 -5.39 13.96
CA ARG A 56 8.83 -5.80 14.62
C ARG A 56 10.06 -5.09 14.04
N LEU A 57 10.19 -5.04 12.71
CA LEU A 57 11.34 -4.37 12.08
C LEU A 57 11.28 -2.86 12.27
N LEU A 58 10.09 -2.26 12.15
CA LEU A 58 9.88 -0.83 12.38
C LEU A 58 10.30 -0.41 13.80
N ALA A 59 9.94 -1.19 14.82
CA ALA A 59 10.32 -0.93 16.22
C ALA A 59 11.83 -1.04 16.49
N ASN A 60 12.59 -1.70 15.62
CA ASN A 60 14.05 -1.88 15.75
C ASN A 60 14.85 -0.99 14.79
N ALA A 61 14.19 -0.15 13.99
CA ALA A 61 14.85 0.73 13.03
C ALA A 61 15.75 1.75 13.72
N ASP A 62 16.94 2.02 13.17
CA ASP A 62 17.70 3.21 13.53
C ASP A 62 17.20 4.43 12.74
N VAL A 63 16.77 4.19 11.49
CA VAL A 63 16.27 5.20 10.55
C VAL A 63 15.02 4.67 9.86
N VAL A 64 13.97 5.49 9.78
CA VAL A 64 12.75 5.20 9.02
C VAL A 64 12.63 6.21 7.88
N VAL A 65 12.62 5.71 6.64
CA VAL A 65 12.33 6.51 5.44
C VAL A 65 10.89 6.23 5.03
N ALA A 66 9.98 7.13 5.33
CA ALA A 66 8.55 6.96 5.11
C ALA A 66 8.09 7.61 3.81
N ASP A 67 7.26 6.94 3.01
CA ASP A 67 6.56 7.61 1.91
C ASP A 67 5.34 8.40 2.40
N ARG A 68 4.73 9.18 1.51
CA ARG A 68 3.55 10.00 1.82
C ARG A 68 2.32 9.16 2.24
N LEU A 69 2.24 7.90 1.81
CA LEU A 69 1.09 7.02 2.03
C LEU A 69 1.32 6.05 3.19
N ALA A 70 2.48 6.07 3.83
CA ALA A 70 2.76 5.32 5.03
C ALA A 70 1.82 5.79 6.15
N PRO A 71 1.22 4.87 6.91
CA PRO A 71 0.35 5.24 8.02
C PRO A 71 1.06 6.17 9.01
N PRO A 72 0.56 7.40 9.22
CA PRO A 72 1.21 8.37 10.09
C PRO A 72 1.23 7.92 11.56
N GLU A 73 0.23 7.14 12.00
CA GLU A 73 0.13 6.59 13.35
C GLU A 73 1.32 5.66 13.65
N LEU A 74 1.79 4.88 12.67
CA LEU A 74 2.97 4.02 12.82
C LEU A 74 4.25 4.83 13.07
N LEU A 75 4.35 6.02 12.48
CA LEU A 75 5.49 6.91 12.69
C LEU A 75 5.42 7.61 14.06
N ALA A 76 4.21 7.91 14.53
CA ALA A 76 3.99 8.53 15.84
C ALA A 76 4.35 7.60 17.02
N GLU A 77 4.31 6.29 16.81
CA GLU A 77 4.70 5.28 17.81
C GLU A 77 6.22 5.06 17.89
N LEU A 78 7.01 5.63 16.98
CA LEU A 78 8.45 5.40 16.94
C LEU A 78 9.18 6.00 18.16
N PRO A 79 10.20 5.30 18.70
CA PRO A 79 11.02 5.85 19.75
C PRO A 79 11.70 7.18 19.33
N PRO A 80 11.89 8.14 20.24
CA PRO A 80 12.45 9.47 19.91
C PRO A 80 13.85 9.45 19.29
N GLN A 81 14.63 8.39 19.51
CA GLN A 81 15.96 8.22 18.95
C GLN A 81 15.99 7.77 17.49
N VAL A 82 14.84 7.37 16.92
CA VAL A 82 14.75 6.94 15.52
C VAL A 82 14.74 8.16 14.62
N GLU A 83 15.66 8.21 13.65
CA GLU A 83 15.66 9.25 12.61
C GLU A 83 14.50 9.00 11.64
N VAL A 84 13.55 9.92 11.52
CA VAL A 84 12.43 9.81 10.57
C VAL A 84 12.66 10.76 9.39
N ILE A 85 12.75 10.20 8.19
CA ILE A 85 12.92 10.93 6.93
C ILE A 85 11.65 10.79 6.11
N ASP A 86 11.01 11.92 5.82
CA ASP A 86 9.87 12.00 4.93
C ASP A 86 10.34 12.03 3.47
N ALA A 87 10.13 10.94 2.74
CA ALA A 87 10.55 10.79 1.35
C ALA A 87 9.92 11.84 0.42
N ALA A 88 8.74 12.37 0.77
CA ALA A 88 8.08 13.40 -0.04
C ALA A 88 8.72 14.80 0.13
N LYS A 89 9.54 14.99 1.17
CA LYS A 89 10.25 16.25 1.46
C LYS A 89 11.69 16.27 0.98
N ILE A 90 12.18 15.19 0.37
CA ILE A 90 13.53 15.11 -0.18
C ILE A 90 13.62 16.07 -1.39
N PRO A 91 14.52 17.08 -1.36
CA PRO A 91 14.46 18.23 -2.26
C PRO A 91 15.02 17.91 -3.66
N TYR A 92 14.20 17.41 -4.59
CA TYR A 92 14.55 17.25 -6.01
C TYR A 92 13.32 17.28 -6.93
N GLY A 93 13.51 17.51 -8.24
CA GLY A 93 12.44 17.41 -9.23
C GLY A 93 11.91 15.97 -9.34
N ARG A 94 10.66 15.77 -9.83
CA ARG A 94 9.97 14.46 -9.87
C ARG A 94 10.81 13.30 -10.45
N ALA A 95 11.63 13.56 -11.48
CA ALA A 95 12.48 12.55 -12.10
C ALA A 95 13.65 12.10 -11.18
N MET A 96 14.26 13.03 -10.44
CA MET A 96 15.38 12.77 -9.52
C MET A 96 14.93 12.34 -8.11
N ALA A 97 13.64 12.42 -7.80
CA ALA A 97 13.12 12.14 -6.47
C ALA A 97 13.34 10.67 -6.05
N GLN A 98 13.31 9.71 -6.99
CA GLN A 98 13.54 8.31 -6.63
C GLN A 98 15.00 8.00 -6.38
N ASP A 99 15.89 8.53 -7.21
CA ASP A 99 17.34 8.34 -7.03
C ASP A 99 17.79 8.95 -5.70
N ALA A 100 17.25 10.12 -5.34
CA ALA A 100 17.52 10.72 -4.03
C ALA A 100 17.00 9.88 -2.85
N ILE A 101 15.85 9.21 -2.99
CA ILE A 101 15.39 8.24 -1.98
C ILE A 101 16.36 7.07 -1.90
N ASN A 102 16.79 6.52 -3.04
CA ASN A 102 17.73 5.41 -3.11
C ASN A 102 19.05 5.78 -2.43
N ASP A 103 19.59 6.97 -2.71
CA ASP A 103 20.82 7.48 -2.10
C ASP A 103 20.70 7.57 -0.58
N VAL A 104 19.58 8.10 -0.07
CA VAL A 104 19.33 8.15 1.38
C VAL A 104 19.33 6.76 2.01
N LEU A 105 18.69 5.78 1.37
CA LEU A 105 18.67 4.39 1.86
C LEU A 105 20.07 3.81 1.90
N ILE A 106 20.83 3.97 0.81
CA ILE A 106 22.19 3.45 0.64
C ILE A 106 23.14 4.11 1.63
N ASP A 107 23.11 5.44 1.77
CA ASP A 107 24.02 6.19 2.63
C ASP A 107 23.84 5.83 4.10
N ARG A 108 22.57 5.74 4.56
CA ARG A 108 22.28 5.34 5.94
C ARG A 108 22.69 3.90 6.20
N ALA A 109 22.45 3.00 5.25
CA ALA A 109 22.89 1.61 5.36
C ALA A 109 24.43 1.49 5.38
N LYS A 110 25.15 2.22 4.52
CA LYS A 110 26.63 2.28 4.53
C LYS A 110 27.20 2.84 5.84
N ALA A 111 26.46 3.71 6.51
CA ALA A 111 26.79 4.18 7.87
C ALA A 111 26.52 3.14 8.98
N GLY A 112 26.20 1.89 8.62
CA GLY A 112 25.94 0.79 9.54
C GLY A 112 24.55 0.80 10.19
N LYS A 113 23.67 1.72 9.77
CA LYS A 113 22.30 1.83 10.30
C LYS A 113 21.42 0.73 9.75
N PHE A 114 20.50 0.24 10.57
CA PHE A 114 19.36 -0.54 10.10
C PHE A 114 18.26 0.42 9.66
N VAL A 115 17.98 0.41 8.36
CA VAL A 115 17.06 1.35 7.71
C VAL A 115 15.75 0.64 7.41
N VAL A 116 14.62 1.20 7.84
CA VAL A 116 13.29 0.75 7.43
C VAL A 116 12.73 1.74 6.40
N ARG A 117 12.51 1.27 5.17
CA ARG A 117 11.76 1.99 4.15
C ARG A 117 10.29 1.63 4.30
N LEU A 118 9.54 2.47 5.02
CA LEU A 118 8.12 2.26 5.26
C LEU A 118 7.29 2.78 4.08
N LYS A 119 6.52 1.90 3.46
CA LYS A 119 5.75 2.18 2.25
C LYS A 119 4.25 1.96 2.48
N GLY A 120 3.40 2.83 1.96
CA GLY A 120 1.96 2.62 1.98
C GLY A 120 1.56 1.36 1.20
N GLY A 121 0.62 0.58 1.73
CA GLY A 121 0.15 -0.67 1.12
C GLY A 121 1.23 -1.75 1.12
N ASP A 122 1.55 -2.26 -0.07
CA ASP A 122 2.57 -3.29 -0.31
C ASP A 122 3.75 -2.71 -1.11
N PRO A 123 5.02 -3.02 -0.77
CA PRO A 123 6.19 -2.48 -1.46
C PRO A 123 6.23 -2.74 -2.98
N PHE A 124 5.61 -3.82 -3.45
CA PHE A 124 5.69 -4.27 -4.84
C PHE A 124 4.39 -4.03 -5.63
N VAL A 125 3.35 -3.46 -5.02
CA VAL A 125 2.12 -3.05 -5.73
C VAL A 125 2.15 -1.55 -6.00
N PHE A 126 2.66 -1.18 -7.18
CA PHE A 126 2.78 0.21 -7.67
C PHE A 126 3.49 1.20 -6.72
N ALA A 127 4.32 0.69 -5.82
CA ALA A 127 5.03 1.51 -4.84
C ALA A 127 6.52 1.68 -5.17
N ARG A 128 7.01 1.17 -6.31
CA ARG A 128 8.42 1.25 -6.75
C ARG A 128 9.44 0.55 -5.83
N GLY A 129 8.99 -0.34 -4.93
CA GLY A 129 9.89 -1.00 -3.99
C GLY A 129 10.94 -1.88 -4.67
N TYR A 130 10.65 -2.43 -5.85
CA TYR A 130 11.66 -3.22 -6.57
C TYR A 130 12.80 -2.36 -7.15
N GLU A 131 12.52 -1.12 -7.57
CA GLU A 131 13.55 -0.18 -8.00
C GLU A 131 14.49 0.18 -6.83
N GLU A 132 13.91 0.45 -5.65
CA GLU A 132 14.66 0.72 -4.41
C GLU A 132 15.53 -0.48 -4.01
N LEU A 133 15.01 -1.71 -4.18
CA LEU A 133 15.76 -2.94 -3.93
C LEU A 133 16.94 -3.09 -4.90
N LEU A 134 16.73 -2.87 -6.20
CA LEU A 134 17.79 -2.98 -7.20
C LEU A 134 18.94 -2.01 -6.90
N ALA A 135 18.62 -0.74 -6.62
CA ALA A 135 19.64 0.26 -6.27
C ALA A 135 20.45 -0.13 -5.02
N CYS A 136 19.78 -0.67 -3.99
CA CYS A 136 20.46 -1.17 -2.80
C CYS A 136 21.35 -2.39 -3.12
N ALA A 137 20.85 -3.33 -3.93
CA ALA A 137 21.58 -4.53 -4.33
C ALA A 137 22.84 -4.18 -5.13
N ASP A 138 22.74 -3.24 -6.08
CA ASP A 138 23.86 -2.73 -6.86
C ASP A 138 24.92 -2.04 -5.98
N ALA A 139 24.48 -1.43 -4.88
CA ALA A 139 25.36 -0.83 -3.87
C ALA A 139 25.91 -1.83 -2.83
N GLY A 140 25.59 -3.14 -2.95
CA GLY A 140 26.02 -4.19 -2.02
C GLY A 140 25.31 -4.17 -0.66
N ILE A 141 24.15 -3.52 -0.58
CA ILE A 141 23.36 -3.39 0.66
C ILE A 141 22.36 -4.55 0.76
N PRO A 142 22.35 -5.31 1.88
CA PRO A 142 21.39 -6.39 2.07
C PRO A 142 19.98 -5.83 2.25
N VAL A 143 19.03 -6.32 1.45
CA VAL A 143 17.63 -5.89 1.49
C VAL A 143 16.73 -7.02 1.99
N THR A 144 15.88 -6.71 2.96
CA THR A 144 14.77 -7.57 3.38
C THR A 144 13.45 -6.96 2.89
N VAL A 145 12.63 -7.74 2.19
CA VAL A 145 11.28 -7.32 1.81
C VAL A 145 10.27 -7.91 2.78
N VAL A 146 9.39 -7.06 3.32
CA VAL A 146 8.25 -7.44 4.14
C VAL A 146 6.97 -7.00 3.43
N PRO A 147 6.17 -7.97 2.91
CA PRO A 147 4.91 -7.67 2.26
C PRO A 147 3.96 -6.90 3.19
N GLY A 148 3.12 -6.09 2.58
CA GLY A 148 2.06 -5.36 3.26
C GLY A 148 0.68 -5.73 2.73
N VAL A 149 -0.35 -5.40 3.49
CA VAL A 149 -1.72 -5.56 3.02
C VAL A 149 -2.00 -4.48 1.97
N THR A 150 -2.21 -4.88 0.71
CA THR A 150 -2.45 -3.92 -0.37
C THR A 150 -3.83 -3.26 -0.28
N SER A 151 -3.89 -1.96 -0.61
CA SER A 151 -5.14 -1.20 -0.66
C SER A 151 -6.11 -1.75 -1.70
N ALA A 152 -5.61 -2.40 -2.75
CA ALA A 152 -6.44 -2.97 -3.80
C ALA A 152 -7.38 -4.08 -3.31
N ILE A 153 -7.07 -4.72 -2.17
CA ILE A 153 -7.85 -5.82 -1.60
C ILE A 153 -8.49 -5.43 -0.26
N ALA A 154 -7.72 -4.80 0.63
CA ALA A 154 -8.21 -4.52 1.98
C ALA A 154 -9.21 -3.36 2.04
N VAL A 155 -9.02 -2.31 1.23
CA VAL A 155 -9.94 -1.17 1.25
C VAL A 155 -11.34 -1.56 0.77
N PRO A 156 -11.54 -2.30 -0.35
CA PRO A 156 -12.86 -2.80 -0.70
C PRO A 156 -13.44 -3.69 0.39
N ALA A 157 -12.65 -4.62 0.93
CA ALA A 157 -13.11 -5.58 1.93
C ALA A 157 -13.63 -4.89 3.19
N LEU A 158 -12.93 -3.86 3.68
CA LEU A 158 -13.34 -3.06 4.83
C LEU A 158 -14.46 -2.06 4.52
N ALA A 159 -14.72 -1.79 3.23
CA ALA A 159 -15.93 -1.13 2.76
C ALA A 159 -17.09 -2.11 2.49
N GLY A 160 -16.96 -3.38 2.85
CA GLY A 160 -18.00 -4.41 2.67
C GLY A 160 -18.11 -4.98 1.26
N VAL A 161 -17.12 -4.73 0.39
CA VAL A 161 -17.07 -5.21 -1.00
C VAL A 161 -15.90 -6.17 -1.22
N PRO A 162 -16.14 -7.44 -1.54
CA PRO A 162 -15.06 -8.34 -1.90
C PRO A 162 -14.55 -8.04 -3.32
N VAL A 163 -13.28 -8.31 -3.61
CA VAL A 163 -12.72 -8.20 -4.97
C VAL A 163 -13.00 -9.43 -5.84
N THR A 164 -13.41 -10.55 -5.22
CA THR A 164 -13.85 -11.75 -5.91
C THR A 164 -15.08 -12.35 -5.27
N HIS A 165 -15.89 -13.08 -6.03
CA HIS A 165 -17.02 -13.82 -5.49
C HIS A 165 -17.34 -15.02 -6.39
N ARG A 166 -17.32 -16.24 -5.83
CA ARG A 166 -17.38 -17.49 -6.62
C ARG A 166 -18.59 -17.58 -7.57
N ALA A 167 -19.73 -16.99 -7.23
CA ALA A 167 -20.90 -17.03 -8.11
C ALA A 167 -20.96 -15.89 -9.15
N ILE A 168 -20.02 -14.93 -9.11
CA ILE A 168 -20.13 -13.66 -9.85
C ILE A 168 -18.87 -13.34 -10.65
N THR A 169 -17.69 -13.40 -10.02
CA THR A 169 -16.42 -13.04 -10.65
C THR A 169 -15.31 -13.96 -10.17
N HIS A 170 -14.62 -14.59 -11.12
CA HIS A 170 -13.50 -15.51 -10.87
C HIS A 170 -12.14 -14.87 -11.11
N GLU A 171 -12.14 -13.66 -11.65
CA GLU A 171 -10.94 -12.89 -11.98
C GLU A 171 -11.06 -11.47 -11.43
N PHE A 172 -9.90 -10.89 -11.10
CA PHE A 172 -9.79 -9.47 -10.82
C PHE A 172 -8.44 -8.96 -11.33
N VAL A 173 -8.40 -7.69 -11.72
CA VAL A 173 -7.18 -7.05 -12.23
C VAL A 173 -6.96 -5.75 -11.47
N VAL A 174 -5.73 -5.55 -11.01
CA VAL A 174 -5.30 -4.32 -10.34
C VAL A 174 -4.50 -3.49 -11.34
N VAL A 175 -4.91 -2.26 -11.58
CA VAL A 175 -4.34 -1.40 -12.63
C VAL A 175 -3.96 -0.05 -12.05
N SER A 176 -2.78 0.44 -12.43
CA SER A 176 -2.33 1.79 -12.12
C SER A 176 -2.88 2.77 -13.16
N GLY A 177 -3.62 3.77 -12.71
CA GLY A 177 -4.07 4.92 -13.48
C GLY A 177 -3.06 6.07 -13.54
N HIS A 178 -1.81 5.83 -13.12
CA HIS A 178 -0.76 6.84 -13.21
C HIS A 178 -0.51 7.29 -14.66
N ILE A 179 -0.52 6.32 -15.59
CA ILE A 179 -0.42 6.55 -17.04
C ILE A 179 -1.83 6.39 -17.64
N ALA A 180 -2.26 7.38 -18.42
CA ALA A 180 -3.58 7.37 -19.04
C ALA A 180 -3.70 6.34 -20.16
N PRO A 181 -4.93 5.85 -20.48
CA PRO A 181 -5.18 5.06 -21.67
C PRO A 181 -4.77 5.81 -22.93
N GLY A 182 -4.18 5.10 -23.90
CA GLY A 182 -3.73 5.69 -25.17
C GLY A 182 -2.42 6.48 -25.09
N HIS A 183 -1.83 6.66 -23.90
CA HIS A 183 -0.48 7.21 -23.79
C HIS A 183 0.54 6.24 -24.42
N PRO A 184 1.58 6.71 -25.14
CA PRO A 184 2.58 5.83 -25.76
C PRO A 184 3.29 4.86 -24.79
N GLU A 185 3.43 5.26 -23.53
CA GLU A 185 4.02 4.44 -22.47
C GLU A 185 3.00 3.54 -21.74
N SER A 186 1.72 3.59 -22.11
CA SER A 186 0.70 2.73 -21.51
C SER A 186 0.88 1.30 -22.00
N LEU A 187 1.27 0.41 -21.10
CA LEU A 187 1.42 -1.02 -21.40
C LEU A 187 0.12 -1.82 -21.20
N VAL A 188 -0.96 -1.16 -20.75
CA VAL A 188 -2.21 -1.82 -20.37
C VAL A 188 -3.06 -2.08 -21.62
N ASN A 189 -3.50 -3.33 -21.79
CA ASN A 189 -4.46 -3.69 -22.83
C ASN A 189 -5.89 -3.33 -22.39
N TRP A 190 -6.26 -2.07 -22.60
CA TRP A 190 -7.57 -1.54 -22.22
C TRP A 190 -8.74 -2.24 -22.92
N ASN A 191 -8.55 -2.71 -24.16
CA ASN A 191 -9.60 -3.46 -24.87
C ASN A 191 -9.92 -4.78 -24.17
N ALA A 192 -8.90 -5.51 -23.70
CA ALA A 192 -9.10 -6.74 -22.93
C ALA A 192 -9.80 -6.46 -21.59
N LEU A 193 -9.42 -5.37 -20.89
CA LEU A 193 -10.06 -4.96 -19.64
C LEU A 193 -11.50 -4.49 -19.84
N ALA A 194 -11.82 -3.87 -20.97
CA ALA A 194 -13.19 -3.48 -21.28
C ALA A 194 -14.08 -4.70 -21.56
N ALA A 195 -13.52 -5.70 -22.26
CA ALA A 195 -14.22 -6.93 -22.64
C ALA A 195 -14.38 -7.95 -21.50
N MET A 196 -13.54 -7.89 -20.46
CA MET A 196 -13.67 -8.79 -19.31
C MET A 196 -14.98 -8.51 -18.55
N SER A 197 -15.55 -9.52 -17.90
CA SER A 197 -16.69 -9.35 -16.98
C SER A 197 -16.26 -9.24 -15.52
N GLY A 198 -14.99 -9.56 -15.22
CA GLY A 198 -14.48 -9.55 -13.86
C GLY A 198 -14.28 -8.16 -13.24
N THR A 199 -13.63 -8.16 -12.08
CA THR A 199 -13.44 -6.95 -11.27
C THR A 199 -12.18 -6.20 -11.65
N ILE A 200 -12.28 -4.89 -11.87
CA ILE A 200 -11.12 -4.02 -12.08
C ILE A 200 -10.97 -3.14 -10.84
N VAL A 201 -9.78 -3.11 -10.26
CA VAL A 201 -9.40 -2.16 -9.21
C VAL A 201 -8.41 -1.17 -9.78
N LEU A 202 -8.85 0.07 -9.98
CA LEU A 202 -8.01 1.18 -10.43
C LEU A 202 -7.43 1.92 -9.22
N LEU A 203 -6.10 2.02 -9.21
CA LEU A 203 -5.32 2.83 -8.27
C LEU A 203 -4.84 4.10 -8.98
N MET A 204 -4.66 5.21 -8.26
CA MET A 204 -4.12 6.47 -8.83
C MET A 204 -4.91 7.02 -10.04
N ALA A 205 -6.21 6.73 -10.12
CA ALA A 205 -7.03 7.04 -11.29
C ALA A 205 -7.95 8.27 -11.13
N VAL A 206 -8.15 8.77 -9.91
CA VAL A 206 -9.16 9.80 -9.57
C VAL A 206 -9.10 11.02 -10.48
N GLU A 207 -7.91 11.57 -10.71
CA GLU A 207 -7.72 12.81 -11.49
C GLU A 207 -8.00 12.64 -13.00
N ARG A 208 -8.11 11.40 -13.48
CA ARG A 208 -8.28 11.07 -14.91
C ARG A 208 -9.39 10.05 -15.13
N ILE A 209 -10.34 9.96 -14.19
CA ILE A 209 -11.36 8.92 -14.22
C ILE A 209 -12.19 8.96 -15.50
N GLU A 210 -12.41 10.14 -16.08
CA GLU A 210 -13.06 10.32 -17.37
C GLU A 210 -12.41 9.50 -18.49
N LEU A 211 -11.07 9.41 -18.51
CA LEU A 211 -10.33 8.68 -19.56
C LEU A 211 -10.48 7.16 -19.40
N PHE A 212 -10.45 6.67 -18.16
CA PHE A 212 -10.62 5.24 -17.86
C PHE A 212 -12.07 4.79 -18.10
N THR A 213 -13.05 5.58 -17.67
CA THR A 213 -14.47 5.32 -17.99
C THR A 213 -14.69 5.28 -19.49
N LYS A 214 -14.17 6.28 -20.23
CA LYS A 214 -14.32 6.34 -21.69
C LYS A 214 -13.79 5.09 -22.39
N VAL A 215 -12.54 4.69 -22.11
CA VAL A 215 -11.94 3.54 -22.80
C VAL A 215 -12.64 2.21 -22.47
N LEU A 216 -13.17 2.07 -21.24
CA LEU A 216 -13.92 0.89 -20.84
C LEU A 216 -15.29 0.83 -21.55
N LEU A 217 -16.00 1.96 -21.64
CA LEU A 217 -17.27 2.04 -22.37
C LEU A 217 -17.08 1.79 -23.87
N GLU A 218 -16.08 2.42 -24.49
CA GLU A 218 -15.77 2.23 -25.92
C GLU A 218 -15.38 0.79 -26.23
N GLY A 219 -14.71 0.10 -25.31
CA GLY A 219 -14.35 -1.32 -25.42
C GLY A 219 -15.47 -2.30 -25.05
N GLY A 220 -16.69 -1.82 -24.77
CA GLY A 220 -17.88 -2.65 -24.60
C GLY A 220 -18.29 -2.98 -23.16
N ARG A 221 -17.66 -2.39 -22.15
CA ARG A 221 -18.09 -2.55 -20.75
C ARG A 221 -19.46 -1.86 -20.55
N PRO A 222 -20.47 -2.52 -19.94
CA PRO A 222 -21.79 -1.92 -19.77
C PRO A 222 -21.77 -0.62 -18.95
N ALA A 223 -22.54 0.37 -19.38
CA ALA A 223 -22.63 1.69 -18.75
C ALA A 223 -23.13 1.66 -17.31
N ASP A 224 -24.01 0.70 -17.02
CA ASP A 224 -24.59 0.44 -15.70
C ASP A 224 -23.71 -0.43 -14.79
N THR A 225 -22.49 -0.79 -15.24
CA THR A 225 -21.54 -1.56 -14.42
C THR A 225 -21.35 -0.86 -13.07
N PRO A 226 -21.56 -1.55 -11.92
CA PRO A 226 -21.39 -0.94 -10.61
C PRO A 226 -19.96 -0.47 -10.37
N VAL A 227 -19.83 0.69 -9.74
CA VAL A 227 -18.56 1.30 -9.32
C VAL A 227 -18.61 1.67 -7.85
N LEU A 228 -17.57 1.29 -7.11
CA LEU A 228 -17.30 1.72 -5.75
C LEU A 228 -16.02 2.55 -5.74
N VAL A 229 -16.08 3.75 -5.19
CA VAL A 229 -14.92 4.60 -4.92
C VAL A 229 -14.74 4.70 -3.41
N VAL A 230 -13.53 4.41 -2.92
CA VAL A 230 -13.22 4.55 -1.49
C VAL A 230 -12.02 5.46 -1.35
N GLN A 231 -12.25 6.66 -0.82
CA GLN A 231 -11.23 7.66 -0.48
C GLN A 231 -10.74 7.44 0.94
N GLN A 232 -9.44 7.64 1.17
CA GLN A 232 -8.80 7.52 2.50
C GLN A 232 -9.17 6.21 3.21
N GLY A 233 -9.19 5.12 2.44
CA GLY A 233 -9.66 3.81 2.89
C GLY A 233 -8.96 3.34 4.17
N THR A 234 -9.72 2.67 5.04
CA THR A 234 -9.28 2.16 6.36
C THR A 234 -8.92 3.21 7.41
N THR A 235 -8.91 4.50 7.06
CA THR A 235 -8.68 5.58 8.02
C THR A 235 -10.00 6.11 8.59
N SER A 236 -9.92 6.89 9.67
CA SER A 236 -11.06 7.62 10.22
C SER A 236 -11.67 8.65 9.23
N ALA A 237 -10.92 9.05 8.20
CA ALA A 237 -11.37 9.97 7.16
C ALA A 237 -11.97 9.25 5.93
N GLN A 238 -12.25 7.95 6.02
CA GLN A 238 -12.78 7.16 4.90
C GLN A 238 -14.09 7.76 4.37
N ARG A 239 -14.17 7.93 3.05
CA ARG A 239 -15.40 8.28 2.33
C ARG A 239 -15.66 7.26 1.25
N THR A 240 -16.92 6.85 1.12
CA THR A 240 -17.35 5.87 0.12
C THR A 240 -18.37 6.51 -0.82
N LEU A 241 -18.17 6.31 -2.12
CA LEU A 241 -19.07 6.74 -3.18
C LEU A 241 -19.44 5.53 -4.04
N ARG A 242 -20.73 5.35 -4.31
CA ARG A 242 -21.25 4.34 -5.23
C ARG A 242 -21.78 5.02 -6.48
N ALA A 243 -21.49 4.46 -7.64
CA ALA A 243 -21.91 4.98 -8.93
C ALA A 243 -22.09 3.83 -9.94
N THR A 244 -22.49 4.18 -11.16
CA THR A 244 -22.33 3.35 -12.34
C THR A 244 -21.03 3.74 -13.06
N LEU A 245 -20.58 2.93 -14.03
CA LEU A 245 -19.42 3.26 -14.84
C LEU A 245 -19.62 4.59 -15.59
N ALA A 246 -20.81 4.82 -16.14
CA ALA A 246 -21.16 6.03 -16.86
C ALA A 246 -21.14 7.29 -15.96
N ASP A 247 -21.70 7.20 -14.74
CA ASP A 247 -21.89 8.36 -13.88
C ASP A 247 -20.68 8.62 -12.96
N ALA A 248 -19.78 7.65 -12.81
CA ALA A 248 -18.63 7.74 -11.90
C ALA A 248 -17.83 9.04 -12.03
N PRO A 249 -17.47 9.54 -13.24
CA PRO A 249 -16.69 10.77 -13.36
C PRO A 249 -17.39 12.00 -12.83
N GLU A 250 -18.69 12.15 -13.11
CA GLU A 250 -19.49 13.28 -12.63
C GLU A 250 -19.64 13.21 -11.11
N ARG A 251 -20.03 12.04 -10.58
CA ARG A 251 -20.21 11.85 -9.14
C ARG A 251 -18.92 12.07 -8.33
N ILE A 252 -17.77 11.62 -8.84
CA ILE A 252 -16.46 11.86 -8.21
C ILE A 252 -16.18 13.36 -8.11
N ARG A 253 -16.55 14.13 -9.14
CA ARG A 253 -16.35 15.59 -9.20
C ARG A 253 -17.28 16.32 -8.24
N GLU A 254 -18.57 16.00 -8.26
CA GLU A 254 -19.59 16.60 -7.40
C GLU A 254 -19.33 16.37 -5.91
N GLU A 255 -18.95 15.14 -5.56
CA GLU A 255 -18.62 14.76 -4.18
C GLU A 255 -17.23 15.23 -3.74
N GLY A 256 -16.49 15.88 -4.65
CA GLY A 256 -15.15 16.40 -4.38
C GLY A 256 -14.18 15.31 -3.92
N ILE A 257 -14.26 14.10 -4.49
CA ILE A 257 -13.33 13.01 -4.16
C ILE A 257 -11.91 13.40 -4.57
N ARG A 258 -10.95 13.15 -3.68
CA ARG A 258 -9.52 13.45 -3.88
C ARG A 258 -8.66 12.21 -3.60
N PRO A 259 -7.45 12.12 -4.21
CA PRO A 259 -6.48 11.10 -3.81
C PRO A 259 -6.07 11.20 -2.34
N PRO A 260 -5.69 10.09 -1.69
CA PRO A 260 -5.72 8.72 -2.21
C PRO A 260 -7.15 8.15 -2.21
N ALA A 261 -7.53 7.54 -3.33
CA ALA A 261 -8.75 6.75 -3.42
C ALA A 261 -8.52 5.54 -4.35
N ILE A 262 -9.27 4.49 -4.09
CA ILE A 262 -9.36 3.31 -4.96
C ILE A 262 -10.70 3.29 -5.67
N ILE A 263 -10.74 2.72 -6.88
CA ILE A 263 -11.97 2.60 -7.66
C ILE A 263 -12.15 1.14 -8.07
N VAL A 264 -13.22 0.51 -7.61
CA VAL A 264 -13.58 -0.88 -7.92
C VAL A 264 -14.71 -0.85 -8.94
N ILE A 265 -14.52 -1.53 -10.07
CA ILE A 265 -15.46 -1.58 -11.20
C ILE A 265 -15.84 -3.04 -11.44
N GLY A 266 -17.13 -3.36 -11.38
CA GLY A 266 -17.65 -4.71 -11.60
C GLY A 266 -18.78 -5.08 -10.66
N SER A 267 -19.42 -6.22 -10.93
CA SER A 267 -20.64 -6.64 -10.24
C SER A 267 -20.50 -6.71 -8.71
N VAL A 268 -19.30 -7.04 -8.20
CA VAL A 268 -19.05 -7.06 -6.75
C VAL A 268 -19.18 -5.69 -6.09
N ALA A 269 -18.98 -4.60 -6.83
CA ALA A 269 -19.15 -3.24 -6.32
C ALA A 269 -20.62 -2.89 -6.03
N ALA A 270 -21.59 -3.73 -6.42
CA ALA A 270 -22.97 -3.61 -5.97
C ALA A 270 -23.20 -4.13 -4.53
N PHE A 271 -22.25 -4.88 -3.96
CA PHE A 271 -22.35 -5.40 -2.60
C PHE A 271 -22.03 -4.36 -1.53
N GLY A 272 -22.40 -4.63 -0.27
CA GLY A 272 -22.01 -3.82 0.89
C GLY A 272 -22.91 -2.61 1.18
N GLY A 273 -24.23 -2.78 1.08
CA GLY A 273 -25.23 -1.83 1.58
C GLY A 273 -25.89 -2.33 2.85
#